data_AF-A0A956NP56-F1
#
_entry.id   AF-A0A956NP56-F1
#
_cell.length_a   1.000
_cell.length_b   1.000
_cell.length_c   1.000
_cell.angle_alpha   90.00
_cell.angle_beta   90.00
_cell.angle_gamma   90.00
#
_symmetry.space_group_name_H-M   'P 1'
#
loop_
_entity.id
_entity.type
_entity.pdbx_description
1 polymer ?
#
loop_
_entity_poly.entity_id
_entity_poly.type
_entity_poly.pdbx_seq_one_letter_code
_entity_poly.pdbx_strand_id
1 'polypeptide(L)' 'MKQFLVKQRFTFGGEKFNIQDNFGQLAYQVKGSFLEIPKRFTVTNDQGIEICQITKKVFSFL' A
#
# COMPACT_ATOMS: atom_id res chain seq x y z
N MET A 1 19.42 10.76 0.38
CA MET A 1 18.46 9.77 0.91
C MET A 1 17.07 10.38 0.83
N LYS A 2 16.06 9.66 0.33
CA LYS A 2 14.65 10.07 0.41
C LYS A 2 14.05 9.45 1.67
N GLN A 3 13.26 10.19 2.43
CA GLN A 3 12.49 9.63 3.55
C GLN A 3 11.00 9.70 3.19
N PHE A 4 10.22 8.80 3.77
CA PHE A 4 8.81 8.67 3.52
C PHE A 4 8.08 8.41 4.83
N LEU A 5 6.89 8.99 4.97
CA LEU A 5 5.99 8.76 6.08
C LEU A 5 4.87 7.83 5.65
N VAL A 6 4.73 6.70 6.36
CA VAL A 6 3.62 5.76 6.18
C VAL A 6 2.73 5.82 7.42
N LYS A 7 1.45 6.18 7.23
CA LYS A 7 0.45 6.09 8.29
C LYS A 7 -0.53 4.97 7.98
N GLN A 8 -0.25 3.78 8.49
CA GLN A 8 -1.15 2.65 8.38
C GLN A 8 -2.37 2.87 9.27
N ARG A 9 -3.58 2.79 8.71
CA ARG A 9 -4.83 2.77 9.48
C ARG A 9 -5.50 1.42 9.27
N PHE A 10 -5.72 0.69 10.37
CA PHE A 10 -6.53 -0.53 10.35
C PHE A 10 -8.01 -0.14 10.33
N THR A 11 -8.55 0.10 9.14
CA THR A 11 -9.99 0.35 8.95
C THR A 11 -10.68 -0.94 8.50
N PHE A 12 -11.82 -1.25 9.12
CA PHE A 12 -12.65 -2.43 8.84
C PHE A 12 -13.23 -2.51 7.40
N GLY A 13 -12.96 -1.53 6.52
CA GLY A 13 -13.56 -1.41 5.18
C GLY A 13 -12.58 -1.38 4.00
N GLY A 14 -11.31 -1.72 4.20
CA GLY A 14 -10.33 -1.78 3.12
C GLY A 14 -8.99 -1.17 3.51
N GLU A 15 -7.90 -1.86 3.13
CA GLU A 15 -6.53 -1.47 3.45
C GLU A 15 -6.04 -0.42 2.44
N LYS A 16 -6.63 0.78 2.45
CA LYS A 16 -6.15 1.91 1.65
C LYS A 16 -5.37 2.89 2.52
N PHE A 17 -4.14 3.22 2.12
CA PHE A 17 -3.33 4.23 2.81
C PHE A 17 -2.42 4.99 1.84
N ASN A 18 -2.00 6.17 2.28
CA ASN A 18 -1.10 7.04 1.53
C ASN A 18 0.31 6.96 2.14
N ILE A 19 1.31 7.04 1.28
CA ILE A 19 2.70 7.25 1.63
C ILE A 19 3.04 8.68 1.24
N GLN A 20 3.50 9.46 2.21
CA GLN A 20 3.87 10.84 2.00
C GLN A 20 5.39 10.99 1.96
N ASP A 21 5.89 11.98 1.24
CA ASP A 21 7.28 12.39 1.33
C ASP A 21 7.52 13.30 2.56
N ASN A 22 8.75 13.81 2.66
CA ASN A 22 9.18 14.68 3.75
C ASN A 22 8.51 16.06 3.78
N PHE A 23 7.88 16.46 2.68
CA PHE A 23 7.11 17.68 2.59
C PHE A 23 5.62 17.43 2.83
N GLY A 24 5.23 16.20 3.19
CA GLY A 24 3.84 15.80 3.40
C GLY A 24 3.06 15.57 2.10
N GLN A 25 3.73 15.60 0.95
CA GLN A 25 3.10 15.40 -0.36
C GLN A 25 2.84 13.92 -0.59
N LEU A 26 1.74 13.60 -1.27
CA LEU A 26 1.44 12.23 -1.67
C LEU A 26 2.52 11.73 -2.62
N ALA A 27 3.30 10.74 -2.19
CA ALA A 27 4.28 10.07 -3.05
C ALA A 27 3.67 8.81 -3.67
N TYR A 28 2.93 8.03 -2.86
CA TYR A 28 2.30 6.79 -3.30
C TYR A 28 0.97 6.55 -2.62
N GLN A 29 0.09 5.82 -3.31
CA GLN A 29 -1.14 5.31 -2.75
C GLN A 29 -1.13 3.79 -2.80
N VAL A 30 -1.48 3.17 -1.68
CA VAL A 30 -1.59 1.72 -1.55
C VAL A 30 -3.06 1.34 -1.39
N LYS A 31 -3.51 0.34 -2.14
CA LYS A 31 -4.86 -0.25 -2.04
C LYS A 31 -4.73 -1.75 -1.86
N GLY A 32 -5.18 -2.28 -0.73
CA GLY A 32 -5.30 -3.71 -0.49
C GLY A 32 -6.64 -4.28 -0.95
N SER A 33 -6.64 -5.54 -1.39
CA SER A 33 -7.85 -6.25 -1.78
C SER A 33 -8.58 -6.79 -0.55
N PHE A 34 -9.81 -6.34 -0.27
CA PHE A 34 -10.49 -6.68 0.99
C PHE A 34 -10.86 -8.17 1.10
N LEU A 35 -11.35 -8.78 0.00
CA LEU A 35 -11.89 -10.15 -0.01
C LEU A 35 -10.99 -11.19 -0.69
N GLU A 36 -9.85 -10.80 -1.26
CA GLU A 36 -8.98 -11.74 -1.97
C GLU A 36 -8.01 -12.46 -1.03
N ILE A 37 -7.80 -13.74 -1.31
CA ILE A 37 -6.83 -14.62 -0.65
C ILE A 37 -6.05 -15.34 -1.78
N PRO A 38 -4.71 -15.17 -1.88
CA PRO A 38 -3.84 -14.35 -1.03
C PRO A 38 -4.15 -12.84 -1.11
N LYS A 39 -3.91 -12.13 -0.01
CA LYS A 39 -4.08 -10.67 0.05
C LYS A 39 -3.14 -10.00 -0.95
N ARG A 40 -3.65 -9.09 -1.77
CA ARG A 40 -2.88 -8.31 -2.74
C ARG A 40 -2.95 -6.82 -2.39
N PHE A 41 -1.86 -6.11 -2.63
CA PHE A 41 -1.78 -4.66 -2.55
C PHE A 41 -1.29 -4.10 -3.87
N THR A 42 -1.98 -3.12 -4.40
CA THR A 42 -1.55 -2.33 -5.56
C THR A 42 -1.01 -1.01 -5.06
N VAL A 43 0.19 -0.65 -5.52
CA VAL A 43 0.84 0.63 -5.24
C VAL A 43 0.82 1.48 -6.50
N THR A 44 0.28 2.68 -6.40
CA THR A 44 0.31 3.68 -7.48
C THR A 44 1.17 4.86 -7.08
N ASN A 45 1.76 5.54 -8.06
CA ASN A 45 2.37 6.85 -7.84
C ASN A 45 1.29 7.94 -7.63
N ASP A 46 1.75 9.18 -7.46
CA ASP A 46 0.95 10.40 -7.36
C ASP A 46 0.04 10.66 -8.57
N GLN A 47 0.43 10.18 -9.76
CA GLN A 47 -0.37 10.22 -10.99
C GLN A 47 -1.40 9.08 -11.09
N GLY A 48 -1.46 8.17 -10.12
CA GLY A 48 -2.36 7.02 -10.14
C GLY A 48 -1.90 5.87 -11.04
N ILE A 49 -0.69 5.93 -11.58
CA ILE A 49 -0.08 4.86 -12.38
C ILE A 49 0.40 3.76 -11.43
N GLU A 50 0.00 2.52 -11.70
CA GLU A 50 0.49 1.36 -10.97
C GLU A 50 1.99 1.15 -11.20
N ILE A 51 2.74 1.05 -10.11
CA ILE A 51 4.20 0.88 -10.14
C ILE A 51 4.65 -0.42 -9.48
N CYS A 52 3.79 -1.03 -8.66
CA CYS A 52 4.13 -2.22 -7.90
C CYS A 52 2.86 -2.96 -7.43
N GLN A 53 2.96 -4.29 -7.38
CA GLN A 53 1.98 -5.15 -6.75
C GLN A 53 2.67 -6.03 -5.70
N ILE A 54 2.11 -6.09 -4.50
CA ILE A 54 2.61 -6.89 -3.38
C ILE A 54 1.57 -7.98 -3.08
N THR A 55 1.99 -9.24 -3.05
CA THR A 55 1.10 -10.36 -2.70
C THR A 55 1.58 -11.01 -1.40
N LYS A 56 0.72 -11.06 -0.39
CA LYS A 56 1.01 -11.78 0.86
C LYS A 56 0.89 -13.28 0.60
N LYS A 57 1.99 -14.02 0.71
CA LYS A 57 1.94 -15.49 0.63
C LYS A 57 1.03 -16.03 1.74
N VAL A 58 0.07 -16.85 1.35
CA VAL A 58 -0.74 -17.64 2.29
C VAL A 58 -0.11 -19.03 2.34
N PHE A 59 0.18 -19.53 3.55
CA PHE A 59 0.92 -20.78 3.82
C PHE A 59 2.42 -20.76 3.47
N SER A 60 3.19 -19.82 4.04
CA SER A 60 4.64 -19.99 4.19
C SER A 60 4.92 -20.52 5.60
N PHE A 61 5.48 -21.72 5.70
CA PHE A 61 6.26 -22.08 6.89
C PHE A 61 7.68 -21.56 6.64
N LEU A 62 8.23 -20.88 7.65
CA LEU A 62 9.44 -20.05 7.63
C LEU A 62 9.23 -18.61 7.16
#